data_AF-A0A819GE69-F1
#
_entry.id   AF-A0A819GE69-F1
#
_cell.length_a   1.000
_cell.length_b   1.000
_cell.length_c   1.000
_cell.angle_alpha   90.00
_cell.angle_beta   90.00
_cell.angle_gamma   90.00
#
_symmetry.space_group_name_H-M   'P 1'
#
loop_
_entity.id
_entity.type
_entity.pdbx_description
1 polymer ?
#
loop_
_entity_poly.entity_id
_entity_poly.type
_entity_poly.pdbx_seq_one_letter_code
_entity_poly.pdbx_strand_id
1 'polypeptide(L)'
;RMVQNFIIEDTFNREKINLWQILNEQMITDNNLLPRNTSLSDIMNTWTDQMGYPYVEVIRDYSTNMISISQHQFLFDVEAQPPNSPYNYQWYIPFQFKSLSSSSSSSITWLNEKQINITIDANIQSNKWILANPNLLGFFRTNYDIRNWRMIIEQLKNDHKNFTIIERAGVVDDLFNLARINILPLSLVFDMLNYAQLEQEYIVWECIIVGIQYIVQMLATSYSNIQIYEQWRSYLIDLIRSIYTYFNWNSQSMNEKWIDTVYRNENDKDSSTISNTDKDKKVNRKQLGAFGNNSLMMKLLELKRSLYQIHKSSLNSSENDRFEQVFSTTLMCMKSVLRLTFLIGGILWTTGNILSIFVIRINGLGMSMLLWCTTNMLVGWASGHFGWFGLLPENVEKPILNCIGVIITCLSGMAFLGIRTIKQEEIIQNLEEEQQPILQSSPIVTTCNDATPIDTPTITISSSTNLYKRIIGCILAIIAGILFYFIFIPSTYIQDHPNIYQTASKNGLHYVFAMYSGIFFSSMFYYLIYIVCKGIAQAGFLVANSILSQTISFPLITIGPGTIAIFYFKEIFGRRNYLIIIIGTLLRIISAILIILSKPIPR
;
A
#
# COMPACT_ATOMS: atom_id res chain seq x y z
N ARG A 1 -18.81 9.87 0.92
CA ARG A 1 -18.41 10.59 2.15
C ARG A 1 -19.21 11.87 2.33
N MET A 2 -19.11 12.89 1.46
CA MET A 2 -20.00 14.07 1.57
C MET A 2 -21.49 13.67 1.63
N VAL A 3 -21.95 12.89 0.64
CA VAL A 3 -23.32 12.32 0.66
C VAL A 3 -23.58 11.57 1.96
N GLN A 4 -22.77 10.57 2.31
CA GLN A 4 -22.91 9.81 3.57
C GLN A 4 -23.04 10.70 4.83
N ASN A 5 -22.26 11.78 4.94
CA ASN A 5 -22.23 12.63 6.13
C ASN A 5 -23.43 13.59 6.23
N PHE A 6 -24.01 13.99 5.10
CA PHE A 6 -25.18 14.87 5.07
C PHE A 6 -26.50 14.10 4.83
N ILE A 7 -26.41 12.84 4.38
CA ILE A 7 -27.50 12.09 3.73
C ILE A 7 -27.53 10.60 4.16
N ILE A 8 -27.08 10.23 5.39
CA ILE A 8 -27.27 8.92 6.09
C ILE A 8 -26.01 8.02 6.20
N GLU A 9 -25.76 7.49 7.41
CA GLU A 9 -24.58 6.68 7.81
C GLU A 9 -24.71 5.17 7.52
N ASP A 10 -25.94 4.62 7.47
CA ASP A 10 -26.21 3.16 7.51
C ASP A 10 -26.38 2.42 6.16
N THR A 11 -26.40 3.11 5.01
CA THR A 11 -26.94 2.52 3.76
C THR A 11 -25.94 2.29 2.63
N PHE A 12 -24.66 2.64 2.78
CA PHE A 12 -23.70 2.61 1.66
C PHE A 12 -23.21 1.21 1.22
N ASN A 13 -23.74 0.13 1.83
CA ASN A 13 -23.22 -1.25 1.70
C ASN A 13 -23.99 -2.18 0.74
N ARG A 14 -24.88 -1.69 -0.14
CA ARG A 14 -25.62 -2.57 -1.08
C ARG A 14 -25.49 -2.13 -2.55
N GLU A 15 -25.59 -3.13 -3.43
CA GLU A 15 -25.08 -3.16 -4.81
C GLU A 15 -25.56 -2.02 -5.73
N LYS A 16 -24.66 -1.68 -6.67
CA LYS A 16 -24.89 -0.77 -7.80
C LYS A 16 -25.96 -1.32 -8.72
N ILE A 17 -27.17 -0.78 -8.65
CA ILE A 17 -27.94 -0.21 -9.77
C ILE A 17 -29.06 0.64 -9.13
N ASN A 18 -29.07 1.93 -9.49
CA ASN A 18 -30.00 2.97 -9.02
C ASN A 18 -29.82 3.50 -7.58
N LEU A 19 -28.56 3.78 -7.22
CA LEU A 19 -28.14 4.34 -5.92
C LEU A 19 -28.95 5.59 -5.52
N TRP A 20 -29.19 6.52 -6.45
CA TRP A 20 -29.89 7.77 -6.14
C TRP A 20 -31.36 7.56 -5.86
N GLN A 21 -32.03 6.67 -6.59
CA GLN A 21 -33.44 6.36 -6.34
C GLN A 21 -33.63 5.71 -4.97
N ILE A 22 -32.81 4.72 -4.63
CA ILE A 22 -32.87 4.01 -3.33
C ILE A 22 -32.63 4.97 -2.16
N LEU A 23 -31.63 5.85 -2.29
CA LEU A 23 -31.35 6.85 -1.26
C LEU A 23 -32.46 7.89 -1.16
N ASN A 24 -33.03 8.34 -2.29
CA ASN A 24 -34.11 9.33 -2.31
C ASN A 24 -35.41 8.80 -1.69
N GLU A 25 -35.75 7.52 -1.93
CA GLU A 25 -36.91 6.84 -1.32
C GLU A 25 -36.76 6.74 0.22
N GLN A 26 -35.57 6.41 0.71
CA GLN A 26 -35.30 6.36 2.15
C GLN A 26 -35.35 7.75 2.80
N MET A 27 -34.84 8.78 2.12
CA MET A 27 -34.81 10.16 2.62
C MET A 27 -36.19 10.81 2.79
N ILE A 28 -37.15 10.48 1.94
CA ILE A 28 -38.54 10.93 2.09
C ILE A 28 -39.15 10.39 3.39
N THR A 29 -38.64 9.25 3.86
CA THR A 29 -39.13 8.54 5.05
C THR A 29 -38.53 9.09 6.35
N ASP A 30 -37.30 9.64 6.33
CA ASP A 30 -36.50 10.00 7.51
C ASP A 30 -36.37 11.53 7.80
N ASN A 31 -37.39 12.34 7.51
CA ASN A 31 -37.52 13.79 7.86
C ASN A 31 -36.90 14.85 6.90
N ASN A 32 -37.26 14.86 5.61
CA ASN A 32 -37.16 16.09 4.75
C ASN A 32 -35.81 16.87 4.85
N LEU A 33 -34.68 16.17 4.83
CA LEU A 33 -33.33 16.79 4.91
C LEU A 33 -32.92 17.50 3.61
N LEU A 34 -33.68 17.30 2.53
CA LEU A 34 -33.44 17.88 1.22
C LEU A 34 -34.14 19.25 1.06
N PRO A 35 -33.64 20.13 0.19
CA PRO A 35 -34.37 21.32 -0.23
C PRO A 35 -35.76 20.95 -0.77
N ARG A 36 -36.75 21.82 -0.54
CA ARG A 36 -38.12 21.59 -1.03
C ARG A 36 -38.11 21.47 -2.57
N ASN A 37 -38.79 20.45 -3.09
CA ASN A 37 -38.92 20.16 -4.52
C ASN A 37 -37.61 19.82 -5.24
N THR A 38 -36.61 19.27 -4.53
CA THR A 38 -35.34 18.83 -5.13
C THR A 38 -35.11 17.35 -4.83
N SER A 39 -34.78 16.56 -5.85
CA SER A 39 -34.40 15.16 -5.66
C SER A 39 -32.91 15.02 -5.36
N LEU A 40 -32.52 13.93 -4.71
CA LEU A 40 -31.10 13.62 -4.53
C LEU A 40 -30.33 13.55 -5.85
N SER A 41 -30.96 13.04 -6.91
CA SER A 41 -30.36 12.99 -8.24
C SER A 41 -30.02 14.39 -8.75
N ASP A 42 -30.91 15.38 -8.57
CA ASP A 42 -30.67 16.76 -9.00
C ASP A 42 -29.46 17.36 -8.30
N ILE A 43 -29.31 17.10 -6.99
CA ILE A 43 -28.13 17.53 -6.22
C ILE A 43 -26.89 16.85 -6.76
N MET A 44 -26.92 15.53 -6.90
CA MET A 44 -25.73 14.74 -7.22
C MET A 44 -25.25 14.92 -8.65
N ASN A 45 -26.16 15.17 -9.59
CA ASN A 45 -25.78 15.45 -10.97
C ASN A 45 -24.91 16.71 -11.06
N THR A 46 -25.14 17.73 -10.21
CA THR A 46 -24.22 18.89 -10.15
C THR A 46 -22.81 18.52 -9.70
N TRP A 47 -22.62 17.41 -8.98
CA TRP A 47 -21.30 16.96 -8.53
C TRP A 47 -20.66 15.93 -9.48
N THR A 48 -21.44 15.21 -10.28
CA THR A 48 -20.94 14.09 -11.12
C THR A 48 -20.83 14.43 -12.60
N ASP A 49 -21.67 15.33 -13.11
CA ASP A 49 -21.82 15.56 -14.55
C ASP A 49 -21.08 16.83 -15.02
N GLN A 50 -20.34 17.48 -14.12
CA GLN A 50 -19.41 18.55 -14.43
C GLN A 50 -18.09 18.35 -13.69
N MET A 51 -17.01 18.89 -14.23
CA MET A 51 -15.67 18.78 -13.64
C MET A 51 -15.40 19.89 -12.62
N GLY A 52 -14.42 19.66 -11.75
CA GLY A 52 -13.98 20.63 -10.77
C GLY A 52 -14.79 20.61 -9.48
N TYR A 53 -14.62 21.65 -8.65
CA TYR A 53 -15.30 21.82 -7.38
C TYR A 53 -15.34 23.32 -7.00
N PRO A 54 -16.25 23.73 -6.10
CA PRO A 54 -16.36 25.13 -5.71
C PRO A 54 -15.46 25.50 -4.53
N TYR A 55 -15.19 26.79 -4.39
CA TYR A 55 -14.96 27.41 -3.09
C TYR A 55 -16.20 28.23 -2.69
N VAL A 56 -16.50 28.23 -1.41
CA VAL A 56 -17.59 28.98 -0.80
C VAL A 56 -17.00 30.17 -0.07
N GLU A 57 -17.43 31.36 -0.46
CA GLU A 57 -17.04 32.63 0.12
C GLU A 57 -18.06 33.07 1.18
N VAL A 58 -17.58 33.39 2.37
CA VAL A 58 -18.38 33.80 3.52
C VAL A 58 -17.94 35.20 3.95
N ILE A 59 -18.76 36.20 3.61
CA ILE A 59 -18.52 37.61 3.94
C ILE A 59 -19.40 37.98 5.11
N ARG A 60 -18.79 38.40 6.22
CA ARG A 60 -19.53 38.82 7.41
C ARG A 60 -19.77 40.33 7.41
N ASP A 61 -21.03 40.71 7.63
CA ASP A 61 -21.36 42.07 8.06
C ASP A 61 -21.34 42.13 9.60
N TYR A 62 -20.25 42.66 10.12
CA TYR A 62 -20.01 42.79 11.56
C TYR A 62 -20.91 43.81 12.26
N SER A 63 -21.64 44.65 11.51
CA SER A 63 -22.55 45.65 12.06
C SER A 63 -23.96 45.08 12.25
N THR A 64 -24.41 44.24 11.32
CA THR A 64 -25.75 43.63 11.33
C THR A 64 -25.75 42.17 11.83
N ASN A 65 -24.58 41.56 12.03
CA ASN A 65 -24.37 40.14 12.33
C ASN A 65 -24.88 39.17 11.25
N MET A 66 -25.13 39.69 10.04
CA MET A 66 -25.49 38.88 8.88
C MET A 66 -24.25 38.30 8.21
N ILE A 67 -24.40 37.14 7.57
CA ILE A 67 -23.36 36.57 6.70
C ILE A 67 -23.91 36.38 5.30
N SER A 68 -23.14 36.84 4.32
CA SER A 68 -23.38 36.60 2.90
C SER A 68 -22.52 35.42 2.46
N ILE A 69 -23.15 34.42 1.86
CA ILE A 69 -22.53 33.17 1.44
C ILE A 69 -22.69 33.07 -0.07
N SER A 70 -21.58 32.90 -0.78
CA SER A 70 -21.57 32.73 -2.23
C SER A 70 -20.70 31.59 -2.69
N GLN A 71 -21.03 30.97 -3.83
CA GLN A 71 -20.23 29.90 -4.43
C GLN A 71 -19.55 30.34 -5.72
N HIS A 72 -18.32 29.86 -5.91
CA HIS A 72 -17.49 30.16 -7.08
C HIS A 72 -16.72 28.92 -7.49
N GLN A 73 -16.45 28.75 -8.79
CA GLN A 73 -15.59 27.65 -9.25
C GLN A 73 -14.15 27.86 -8.76
N PHE A 74 -13.54 26.81 -8.18
CA PHE A 74 -12.13 26.85 -7.83
C PHE A 74 -11.27 26.38 -9.01
N LEU A 75 -10.40 27.26 -9.51
CA LEU A 75 -9.44 26.98 -10.58
C LEU A 75 -8.05 27.46 -10.16
N PHE A 76 -7.02 26.64 -10.37
CA PHE A 76 -5.63 27.06 -10.16
C PHE A 76 -5.15 28.08 -11.19
N ASP A 77 -5.66 27.97 -12.41
CA ASP A 77 -5.44 28.93 -13.48
C ASP A 77 -6.69 29.81 -13.58
N VAL A 78 -6.56 31.05 -13.12
CA VAL A 78 -7.66 32.02 -13.03
C VAL A 78 -8.08 32.52 -14.41
N GLU A 79 -7.21 32.40 -15.42
CA GLU A 79 -7.47 32.83 -16.79
C GLU A 79 -8.01 31.70 -17.68
N ALA A 80 -8.00 30.47 -17.17
CA ALA A 80 -8.49 29.31 -17.90
C ALA A 80 -9.95 29.48 -18.33
N GLN A 81 -10.24 29.09 -19.56
CA GLN A 81 -11.60 29.02 -20.09
C GLN A 81 -12.07 27.57 -20.03
N PRO A 82 -12.79 27.17 -18.97
CA PRO A 82 -13.26 25.80 -18.86
C PRO A 82 -14.33 25.51 -19.94
N PRO A 83 -14.47 24.25 -20.40
CA PRO A 83 -15.51 23.83 -21.32
C PRO A 83 -16.90 24.15 -20.76
N ASN A 84 -17.89 24.26 -21.63
CA ASN A 84 -19.28 24.50 -21.22
C ASN A 84 -19.76 23.40 -20.27
N SER A 85 -20.28 23.80 -19.10
CA SER A 85 -20.89 22.89 -18.13
C SER A 85 -22.43 22.94 -18.26
N PRO A 86 -23.13 21.80 -18.15
CA PRO A 86 -24.59 21.78 -18.10
C PRO A 86 -25.17 22.56 -16.90
N TYR A 87 -24.39 22.77 -15.84
CA TYR A 87 -24.79 23.47 -14.62
C TYR A 87 -24.04 24.79 -14.40
N ASN A 88 -23.38 25.33 -15.45
CA ASN A 88 -22.61 26.58 -15.38
C ASN A 88 -21.60 26.66 -14.22
N TYR A 89 -21.02 25.52 -13.80
CA TYR A 89 -20.12 25.43 -12.65
C TYR A 89 -20.74 25.96 -11.35
N GLN A 90 -21.99 25.56 -11.11
CA GLN A 90 -22.70 25.76 -9.87
C GLN A 90 -23.11 24.41 -9.29
N TRP A 91 -23.07 24.31 -7.96
CA TRP A 91 -23.33 23.07 -7.24
C TRP A 91 -24.47 23.25 -6.23
N TYR A 92 -25.15 22.14 -5.93
CA TYR A 92 -25.95 22.05 -4.72
C TYR A 92 -25.04 21.75 -3.53
N ILE A 93 -24.78 22.77 -2.70
CA ILE A 93 -23.81 22.69 -1.61
C ILE A 93 -24.54 22.70 -0.25
N PRO A 94 -24.38 21.65 0.59
CA PRO A 94 -24.84 21.68 1.96
C PRO A 94 -23.86 22.53 2.80
N PHE A 95 -24.25 23.77 3.09
CA PHE A 95 -23.45 24.69 3.89
C PHE A 95 -23.81 24.57 5.37
N GLN A 96 -22.78 24.44 6.20
CA GLN A 96 -22.84 24.53 7.64
C GLN A 96 -21.65 25.34 8.15
N PHE A 97 -21.83 25.98 9.30
CA PHE A 97 -20.76 26.66 10.00
C PHE A 97 -20.81 26.38 11.49
N LYS A 98 -19.70 26.61 12.18
CA LYS A 98 -19.61 26.62 13.65
C LYS A 98 -18.91 27.87 14.14
N SER A 99 -19.08 28.19 15.41
CA SER A 99 -18.43 29.31 16.07
C SER A 99 -18.07 28.96 17.50
N LEU A 100 -17.18 29.77 18.11
CA LEU A 100 -16.71 29.57 19.47
C LEU A 100 -17.85 29.55 20.52
N SER A 101 -18.98 30.21 20.26
CA SER A 101 -20.13 30.28 21.18
C SER A 101 -21.04 29.04 21.15
N SER A 102 -20.95 28.19 20.12
CA SER A 102 -21.77 27.00 19.95
C SER A 102 -20.92 25.84 19.45
N SER A 103 -20.69 24.84 20.30
CA SER A 103 -19.95 23.63 19.92
C SER A 103 -20.67 22.80 18.85
N SER A 104 -21.98 22.95 18.71
CA SER A 104 -22.79 22.36 17.64
C SER A 104 -22.71 23.17 16.35
N SER A 105 -22.64 22.48 15.21
CA SER A 105 -22.77 23.09 13.88
C SER A 105 -24.16 23.72 13.68
N SER A 106 -24.22 24.72 12.82
CA SER A 106 -25.46 25.34 12.38
C SER A 106 -26.36 24.33 11.65
N SER A 107 -27.65 24.65 11.53
CA SER A 107 -28.53 23.96 10.59
C SER A 107 -27.97 24.03 9.15
N ILE A 108 -28.23 22.99 8.36
CA ILE A 108 -27.82 22.94 6.97
C ILE A 108 -28.57 24.03 6.19
N THR A 109 -27.81 24.85 5.48
CA THR A 109 -28.32 25.81 4.48
C THR A 109 -27.87 25.34 3.11
N TRP A 110 -28.80 25.15 2.18
CA TRP A 110 -28.46 24.66 0.84
C TRP A 110 -28.22 25.81 -0.12
N LEU A 111 -27.02 25.89 -0.70
CA LEU A 111 -26.79 26.68 -1.91
C LEU A 111 -27.27 25.89 -3.12
N ASN A 112 -27.77 26.58 -4.14
CA ASN A 112 -28.25 25.99 -5.38
C ASN A 112 -27.80 26.81 -6.59
N GLU A 113 -28.03 26.28 -7.80
CA GLU A 113 -27.69 26.94 -9.07
C GLU A 113 -28.34 28.33 -9.24
N LYS A 114 -29.56 28.51 -8.73
CA LYS A 114 -30.33 29.74 -8.93
C LYS A 114 -30.03 30.83 -7.89
N GLN A 115 -29.46 30.46 -6.75
CA GLN A 115 -29.17 31.32 -5.61
C GLN A 115 -27.68 31.28 -5.33
N ILE A 116 -26.95 32.04 -6.15
CA ILE A 116 -25.50 32.18 -6.05
C ILE A 116 -25.11 32.79 -4.70
N ASN A 117 -25.94 33.70 -4.17
CA ASN A 117 -25.69 34.41 -2.91
C ASN A 117 -26.88 34.23 -1.96
N ILE A 118 -26.62 33.82 -0.72
CA ILE A 118 -27.61 33.70 0.35
C ILE A 118 -27.15 34.54 1.54
N THR A 119 -28.07 35.28 2.15
CA THR A 119 -27.77 36.02 3.38
C THR A 119 -28.51 35.38 4.55
N ILE A 120 -27.80 35.00 5.60
CA ILE A 120 -28.39 34.41 6.82
C ILE A 120 -27.95 35.18 8.06
N ASP A 121 -28.83 35.25 9.06
CA ASP A 121 -28.47 35.75 10.37
C ASP A 121 -27.63 34.70 11.09
N ALA A 122 -26.36 35.02 11.33
CA ALA A 122 -25.46 34.09 12.01
C ALA A 122 -25.63 34.15 13.53
N ASN A 123 -26.25 35.20 14.08
CA ASN A 123 -26.40 35.46 15.50
C ASN A 123 -25.08 35.29 16.30
N ILE A 124 -23.97 35.74 15.71
CA ILE A 124 -22.61 35.60 16.26
C ILE A 124 -21.98 36.97 16.47
N GLN A 125 -21.41 37.16 17.65
CA GLN A 125 -20.71 38.39 18.03
C GLN A 125 -19.56 38.72 17.06
N SER A 126 -19.32 40.02 16.86
CA SER A 126 -18.33 40.55 15.92
C SER A 126 -16.85 40.24 16.28
N ASN A 127 -16.59 39.75 17.49
CA ASN A 127 -15.27 39.35 17.99
C ASN A 127 -15.07 37.83 18.04
N LYS A 128 -15.99 37.04 17.49
CA LYS A 128 -15.89 35.57 17.43
C LYS A 128 -15.72 35.14 15.99
N TRP A 129 -14.89 34.15 15.72
CA TRP A 129 -14.70 33.59 14.38
C TRP A 129 -15.89 32.71 13.97
N ILE A 130 -16.05 32.55 12.65
CA ILE A 130 -16.92 31.56 12.01
C ILE A 130 -16.03 30.60 11.23
N LEU A 131 -16.26 29.30 11.38
CA LEU A 131 -15.64 28.26 10.57
C LEU A 131 -16.74 27.58 9.75
N ALA A 132 -16.71 27.76 8.44
CA ALA A 132 -17.55 27.05 7.50
C ALA A 132 -16.99 25.63 7.25
N ASN A 133 -17.87 24.72 6.82
CA ASN A 133 -17.54 23.32 6.55
C ASN A 133 -16.86 22.61 7.76
N PRO A 134 -17.48 22.61 8.96
CA PRO A 134 -16.91 21.95 10.12
C PRO A 134 -16.61 20.48 9.82
N ASN A 135 -15.46 19.98 10.30
CA ASN A 135 -14.93 18.63 10.01
C ASN A 135 -14.73 18.28 8.52
N LEU A 136 -14.76 19.26 7.60
CA LEU A 136 -14.56 19.05 6.16
C LEU A 136 -15.51 17.99 5.57
N LEU A 137 -16.78 18.03 5.99
CA LEU A 137 -17.78 17.07 5.51
C LEU A 137 -18.16 17.33 4.04
N GLY A 138 -18.13 18.60 3.62
CA GLY A 138 -18.41 19.05 2.26
C GLY A 138 -17.19 19.00 1.35
N PHE A 139 -17.41 18.70 0.07
CA PHE A 139 -16.36 18.70 -0.96
C PHE A 139 -16.19 20.08 -1.60
N PHE A 140 -15.87 21.08 -0.79
CA PHE A 140 -15.65 22.46 -1.23
C PHE A 140 -14.64 23.16 -0.31
N ARG A 141 -13.96 24.16 -0.85
CA ARG A 141 -13.04 25.02 -0.08
C ARG A 141 -13.78 26.17 0.56
N THR A 142 -13.25 26.73 1.63
CA THR A 142 -13.86 27.84 2.36
C THR A 142 -12.99 29.09 2.30
N ASN A 143 -13.58 30.20 1.85
CA ASN A 143 -12.99 31.53 1.92
C ASN A 143 -13.80 32.41 2.88
N TYR A 144 -13.10 33.30 3.60
CA TYR A 144 -13.69 34.25 4.53
C TYR A 144 -13.17 35.65 4.26
N ASP A 145 -13.85 36.67 4.80
CA ASP A 145 -13.27 38.00 4.88
C ASP A 145 -11.97 38.02 5.73
N ILE A 146 -11.10 38.99 5.45
CA ILE A 146 -9.76 39.09 6.08
C ILE A 146 -9.86 39.15 7.61
N ARG A 147 -10.89 39.81 8.16
CA ARG A 147 -11.07 39.93 9.61
C ARG A 147 -11.40 38.58 10.23
N ASN A 148 -12.23 37.76 9.58
CA ASN A 148 -12.53 36.41 10.05
C ASN A 148 -11.31 35.48 9.94
N TRP A 149 -10.55 35.55 8.84
CA TRP A 149 -9.29 34.81 8.69
C TRP A 149 -8.30 35.13 9.82
N ARG A 150 -8.13 36.41 10.18
CA ARG A 150 -7.27 36.81 11.29
C ARG A 150 -7.74 36.23 12.64
N MET A 151 -9.04 36.24 12.91
CA MET A 151 -9.59 35.64 14.14
C MET A 151 -9.35 34.12 14.19
N ILE A 152 -9.44 33.41 13.05
CA ILE A 152 -9.10 31.98 12.98
C ILE A 152 -7.60 31.78 13.27
N ILE A 153 -6.72 32.57 12.66
CA ILE A 153 -5.26 32.48 12.88
C ILE A 153 -4.90 32.80 14.34
N GLU A 154 -5.53 33.81 14.94
CA GLU A 154 -5.38 34.13 16.36
C GLU A 154 -5.85 32.97 17.26
N GLN A 155 -6.98 32.34 16.92
CA GLN A 155 -7.44 31.15 17.63
C GLN A 155 -6.43 30.00 17.52
N LEU A 156 -5.83 29.77 16.34
CA LEU A 156 -4.78 28.75 16.16
C LEU A 156 -3.55 29.05 17.03
N LYS A 157 -3.10 30.32 17.09
CA LYS A 157 -1.96 30.71 17.93
C LYS A 157 -2.23 30.57 19.43
N ASN A 158 -3.44 30.88 19.87
CA ASN A 158 -3.79 30.89 21.29
C ASN A 158 -4.20 29.51 21.81
N ASP A 159 -5.10 28.82 21.10
CA ASP A 159 -5.55 27.47 21.41
C ASP A 159 -6.10 26.78 20.14
N HIS A 160 -5.19 26.15 19.40
CA HIS A 160 -5.53 25.40 18.20
C HIS A 160 -6.39 24.16 18.47
N LYS A 161 -6.41 23.60 19.69
CA LYS A 161 -7.15 22.36 19.99
C LYS A 161 -8.66 22.52 19.97
N ASN A 162 -9.15 23.76 19.99
CA ASN A 162 -10.55 24.09 19.78
C ASN A 162 -11.04 23.70 18.37
N PHE A 163 -10.13 23.70 17.40
CA PHE A 163 -10.37 23.09 16.09
C PHE A 163 -9.93 21.63 16.11
N THR A 164 -10.73 20.76 15.50
CA THR A 164 -10.35 19.36 15.29
C THR A 164 -9.15 19.28 14.35
N ILE A 165 -8.43 18.15 14.38
CA ILE A 165 -7.25 17.94 13.53
C ILE A 165 -7.59 18.17 12.05
N ILE A 166 -8.76 17.68 11.62
CA ILE A 166 -9.24 17.77 10.24
C ILE A 166 -9.57 19.23 9.88
N GLU A 167 -10.20 19.97 10.79
CA GLU A 167 -10.50 21.39 10.58
C GLU A 167 -9.24 22.23 10.45
N ARG A 168 -8.24 22.01 11.29
CA ARG A 168 -6.95 22.70 11.18
C ARG A 168 -6.27 22.39 9.86
N ALA A 169 -6.27 21.13 9.45
CA ALA A 169 -5.72 20.72 8.16
C ALA A 169 -6.44 21.42 6.99
N GLY A 170 -7.77 21.50 7.03
CA GLY A 170 -8.55 22.21 6.00
C GLY A 170 -8.31 23.71 5.98
N VAL A 171 -8.25 24.36 7.14
CA VAL A 171 -7.93 25.80 7.26
C VAL A 171 -6.56 26.09 6.63
N VAL A 172 -5.56 25.26 6.92
CA VAL A 172 -4.22 25.38 6.33
C VAL A 172 -4.26 25.17 4.82
N ASP A 173 -4.88 24.08 4.36
CA ASP A 173 -4.93 23.73 2.94
C ASP A 173 -5.69 24.78 2.12
N ASP A 174 -6.84 25.24 2.59
CA ASP A 174 -7.63 26.29 1.94
C ASP A 174 -6.86 27.61 1.88
N LEU A 175 -6.20 28.02 2.97
CA LEU A 175 -5.44 29.26 3.02
C LEU A 175 -4.30 29.27 1.98
N PHE A 176 -3.53 28.18 1.88
CA PHE A 176 -2.47 28.04 0.87
C PHE A 176 -3.01 28.06 -0.56
N ASN A 177 -4.07 27.29 -0.82
CA ASN A 177 -4.62 27.16 -2.17
C ASN A 177 -5.35 28.43 -2.64
N LEU A 178 -6.03 29.15 -1.75
CA LEU A 178 -6.65 30.44 -2.05
C LEU A 178 -5.61 31.56 -2.24
N ALA A 179 -4.51 31.54 -1.48
CA ALA A 179 -3.40 32.47 -1.70
C ALA A 179 -2.69 32.22 -3.04
N ARG A 180 -2.54 30.95 -3.44
CA ARG A 180 -1.94 30.55 -4.71
C ARG A 180 -2.68 31.11 -5.93
N ILE A 181 -4.00 31.26 -5.84
CA ILE A 181 -4.83 31.82 -6.92
C ILE A 181 -5.14 33.31 -6.72
N ASN A 182 -4.37 33.98 -5.84
CA ASN A 182 -4.44 35.41 -5.57
C ASN A 182 -5.79 35.91 -5.03
N ILE A 183 -6.61 35.02 -4.43
CA ILE A 183 -7.83 35.41 -3.70
C ILE A 183 -7.46 35.97 -2.32
N LEU A 184 -6.46 35.37 -1.67
CA LEU A 184 -5.96 35.80 -0.37
C LEU A 184 -4.53 36.34 -0.46
N PRO A 185 -4.17 37.37 0.32
CA PRO A 185 -2.81 37.86 0.37
C PRO A 185 -1.89 36.83 1.03
N LEU A 186 -0.72 36.62 0.44
CA LEU A 186 0.30 35.69 0.97
C LEU A 186 0.73 36.02 2.41
N SER A 187 0.57 37.27 2.86
CA SER A 187 0.83 37.67 4.25
C SER A 187 0.01 36.86 5.26
N LEU A 188 -1.23 36.46 4.95
CA LEU A 188 -2.04 35.63 5.85
C LEU A 188 -1.45 34.22 5.99
N VAL A 189 -0.86 33.67 4.92
CA VAL A 189 -0.15 32.38 4.97
C VAL A 189 1.03 32.48 5.94
N PHE A 190 1.81 33.55 5.87
CA PHE A 190 2.93 33.76 6.80
C PHE A 190 2.45 33.95 8.25
N ASP A 191 1.35 34.68 8.45
CA ASP A 191 0.74 34.83 9.78
C ASP A 191 0.29 33.49 10.36
N MET A 192 -0.23 32.59 9.54
CA MET A 192 -0.60 31.22 9.91
C MET A 192 0.63 30.34 10.17
N LEU A 193 1.70 30.45 9.37
CA LEU A 193 2.92 29.67 9.59
C LEU A 193 3.60 29.97 10.93
N ASN A 194 3.39 31.15 11.50
CA ASN A 194 3.84 31.44 12.86
C ASN A 194 3.17 30.54 13.92
N TYR A 195 1.94 30.08 13.68
CA TYR A 195 1.28 29.09 14.53
C TYR A 195 1.90 27.70 14.39
N ALA A 196 2.45 27.35 13.23
CA ALA A 196 2.86 25.98 12.91
C ALA A 196 3.83 25.38 13.95
N GLN A 197 4.69 26.19 14.58
CA GLN A 197 5.59 25.76 15.67
C GLN A 197 4.86 25.10 16.86
N LEU A 198 3.59 25.42 17.07
CA LEU A 198 2.73 24.87 18.13
C LEU A 198 2.03 23.57 17.71
N GLU A 199 1.95 23.29 16.40
CA GLU A 199 1.26 22.13 15.85
C GLU A 199 2.10 20.85 16.02
N GLN A 200 1.41 19.76 16.37
CA GLN A 200 2.02 18.47 16.67
C GLN A 200 1.41 17.35 15.82
N GLU A 201 0.25 17.59 15.23
CA GLU A 201 -0.47 16.60 14.46
C GLU A 201 0.07 16.50 13.04
N TYR A 202 0.41 15.28 12.65
CA TYR A 202 0.99 14.95 11.35
C TYR A 202 0.15 15.45 10.16
N ILE A 203 -1.17 15.28 10.23
CA ILE A 203 -2.08 15.59 9.11
C ILE A 203 -2.06 17.09 8.79
N VAL A 204 -1.97 17.94 9.82
CA VAL A 204 -1.91 19.39 9.63
C VAL A 204 -0.56 19.81 9.08
N TRP A 205 0.52 19.23 9.61
CA TRP A 205 1.86 19.42 9.09
C TRP A 205 2.02 18.99 7.64
N GLU A 206 1.30 17.96 7.20
CA GLU A 206 1.30 17.57 5.80
C GLU A 206 0.81 18.69 4.89
N CYS A 207 -0.34 19.30 5.22
CA CYS A 207 -0.87 20.43 4.47
C CYS A 207 0.11 21.62 4.46
N ILE A 208 0.77 21.87 5.60
CA ILE A 208 1.80 22.92 5.72
C ILE A 208 2.98 22.64 4.78
N ILE A 209 3.52 21.42 4.79
CA ILE A 209 4.68 21.03 4.00
C ILE A 209 4.36 21.12 2.50
N VAL A 210 3.20 20.63 2.06
CA VAL A 210 2.77 20.72 0.66
C VAL A 210 2.68 22.18 0.20
N GLY A 211 2.07 23.05 1.01
CA GLY A 211 1.99 24.48 0.73
C GLY A 211 3.35 25.16 0.64
N ILE A 212 4.26 24.85 1.58
CA ILE A 212 5.64 25.36 1.58
C ILE A 212 6.41 24.88 0.35
N GLN A 213 6.31 23.60 -0.01
CA GLN A 213 7.02 23.02 -1.15
C GLN A 213 6.69 23.74 -2.46
N TYR A 214 5.42 24.13 -2.65
CA TYR A 214 5.03 24.91 -3.82
C TYR A 214 5.75 26.27 -3.87
N ILE A 215 5.79 27.01 -2.75
CA ILE A 215 6.50 28.30 -2.67
C ILE A 215 8.00 28.11 -2.93
N VAL A 216 8.60 27.07 -2.35
CA VAL A 216 10.00 26.72 -2.55
C VAL A 216 10.29 26.47 -4.03
N GLN A 217 9.47 25.67 -4.72
CA GLN A 217 9.64 25.35 -6.13
C GLN A 217 9.48 26.59 -7.03
N MET A 218 8.51 27.45 -6.71
CA MET A 218 8.30 28.71 -7.43
C MET A 218 9.49 29.67 -7.26
N LEU A 219 10.03 29.81 -6.05
CA LEU A 219 11.18 30.68 -5.80
C LEU A 219 12.47 30.12 -6.39
N ALA A 220 12.68 28.80 -6.32
CA ALA A 220 13.87 28.13 -6.83
C ALA A 220 14.03 28.20 -8.35
N THR A 221 12.93 28.33 -9.09
CA THR A 221 12.94 28.36 -10.56
C THR A 221 13.26 29.74 -11.14
N SER A 222 13.29 30.80 -10.31
CA SER A 222 13.60 32.15 -10.74
C SER A 222 14.97 32.62 -10.24
N TYR A 223 15.95 32.72 -11.14
CA TYR A 223 17.32 33.15 -10.83
C TYR A 223 17.39 34.58 -10.23
N SER A 224 16.37 35.41 -10.51
CA SER A 224 16.25 36.78 -9.98
C SER A 224 15.87 36.84 -8.49
N ASN A 225 15.43 35.72 -7.91
CA ASN A 225 14.87 35.67 -6.55
C ASN A 225 15.81 35.02 -5.52
N ILE A 226 17.11 34.86 -5.82
CA ILE A 226 18.05 34.13 -4.95
C ILE A 226 18.09 34.68 -3.51
N GLN A 227 18.04 36.01 -3.34
CA GLN A 227 18.05 36.64 -2.02
C GLN A 227 16.76 36.38 -1.23
N ILE A 228 15.61 36.44 -1.89
CA ILE A 228 14.30 36.13 -1.30
C ILE A 228 14.22 34.65 -0.95
N TYR A 229 14.73 33.79 -1.81
CA TYR A 229 14.83 32.35 -1.59
C TYR A 229 15.67 32.04 -0.34
N GLU A 230 16.83 32.67 -0.17
CA GLU A 230 17.67 32.44 1.02
C GLU A 230 17.02 32.95 2.31
N GLN A 231 16.34 34.10 2.28
CA GLN A 231 15.54 34.57 3.44
C GLN A 231 14.43 33.59 3.80
N TRP A 232 13.69 33.12 2.79
CA TRP A 232 12.63 32.12 2.96
C TRP A 232 13.17 30.79 3.50
N ARG A 233 14.29 30.31 2.95
CA ARG A 233 14.98 29.10 3.38
C ARG A 233 15.39 29.19 4.85
N SER A 234 16.01 30.30 5.27
CA SER A 234 16.40 30.51 6.67
C SER A 234 15.20 30.47 7.61
N TYR A 235 14.12 31.16 7.26
CA TYR A 235 12.86 31.11 8.02
C TYR A 235 12.30 29.68 8.15
N LEU A 236 12.28 28.91 7.06
CA LEU A 236 11.81 27.53 7.07
C LEU A 236 12.68 26.61 7.92
N ILE A 237 14.00 26.79 7.86
CA ILE A 237 14.94 26.02 8.68
C ILE A 237 14.67 26.27 10.17
N ASP A 238 14.43 27.52 10.57
CA ASP A 238 14.11 27.86 11.95
C ASP A 238 12.77 27.27 12.38
N LEU A 239 11.75 27.36 11.51
CA LEU A 239 10.44 26.74 11.72
C LEU A 239 10.57 25.22 11.94
N ILE A 240 11.34 24.54 11.10
CA ILE A 240 11.58 23.10 11.20
C ILE A 240 12.34 22.78 12.49
N ARG A 241 13.38 23.56 12.83
CA ARG A 241 14.22 23.32 14.02
C ARG A 241 13.38 23.29 15.30
N SER A 242 12.43 24.20 15.45
CA SER A 242 11.53 24.25 16.62
C SER A 242 10.77 22.93 16.83
N ILE A 243 10.31 22.29 15.76
CA ILE A 243 9.59 21.01 15.81
C ILE A 243 10.52 19.86 16.21
N TYR A 244 11.72 19.82 15.64
CA TYR A 244 12.74 18.81 15.98
C TYR A 244 13.07 18.87 17.47
N THR A 245 13.21 20.07 18.03
CA THR A 245 13.44 20.26 19.46
C THR A 245 12.24 19.83 20.30
N TYR A 246 11.01 20.12 19.85
CA TYR A 246 9.79 19.74 20.57
C TYR A 246 9.66 18.22 20.72
N PHE A 247 9.86 17.46 19.65
CA PHE A 247 9.77 15.99 19.70
C PHE A 247 10.98 15.31 20.36
N ASN A 248 11.94 16.12 20.83
CA ASN A 248 13.21 15.66 21.40
C ASN A 248 13.84 14.58 20.52
N TRP A 249 13.84 14.84 19.21
CA TRP A 249 14.46 13.97 18.22
C TRP A 249 15.97 14.11 18.35
N ASN A 250 16.52 13.49 19.40
CA ASN A 250 17.94 13.48 19.71
C ASN A 250 18.69 12.93 18.50
N SER A 251 19.71 13.69 18.11
CA SER A 251 20.68 13.39 17.09
C SER A 251 21.43 12.05 17.32
N GLN A 252 21.25 11.38 18.46
CA GLN A 252 21.65 9.98 18.66
C GLN A 252 20.92 8.96 17.77
N SER A 253 19.67 9.18 17.35
CA SER A 253 19.03 8.33 16.31
C SER A 253 19.41 8.76 14.89
N MET A 254 20.24 9.80 14.78
CA MET A 254 20.58 10.44 13.53
C MET A 254 22.04 10.91 13.56
N ASN A 255 22.97 9.99 13.86
CA ASN A 255 24.44 10.15 13.82
C ASN A 255 24.92 11.62 13.86
N GLU A 256 25.20 12.13 15.06
CA GLU A 256 25.68 13.49 15.43
C GLU A 256 26.93 14.05 14.69
N LYS A 257 27.34 13.54 13.53
CA LYS A 257 28.41 14.16 12.72
C LYS A 257 27.91 15.12 11.63
N TRP A 258 26.64 15.08 11.22
CA TRP A 258 26.19 15.84 10.04
C TRP A 258 25.50 17.18 10.36
N ILE A 259 24.86 17.32 11.53
CA ILE A 259 24.22 18.58 11.95
C ILE A 259 25.28 19.57 12.48
N ASP A 260 26.27 19.07 13.22
CA ASP A 260 27.30 19.90 13.85
C ASP A 260 28.31 20.49 12.86
N THR A 261 28.58 19.81 11.74
CA THR A 261 29.62 20.26 10.79
C THR A 261 29.20 21.47 9.97
N VAL A 262 27.90 21.75 9.84
CA VAL A 262 27.39 22.90 9.06
C VAL A 262 27.06 24.10 9.96
N TYR A 263 26.66 23.88 11.22
CA TYR A 263 26.31 24.98 12.13
C TYR A 263 27.47 25.51 12.99
N ARG A 264 28.54 24.73 13.24
CA ARG A 264 29.65 25.17 14.11
C ARG A 264 30.64 26.16 13.49
N ASN A 265 30.57 26.45 12.20
CA ASN A 265 31.60 27.30 11.58
C ASN A 265 31.25 28.79 11.54
N GLU A 266 30.12 29.24 12.08
CA GLU A 266 29.77 30.67 12.06
C GLU A 266 29.55 31.33 13.42
N ASN A 267 29.28 30.63 14.52
CA ASN A 267 29.18 31.28 15.83
C ASN A 267 29.69 30.39 16.99
N ASP A 268 30.45 31.03 17.88
CA ASP A 268 30.96 30.59 19.18
C ASP A 268 32.21 29.68 19.26
N LYS A 269 33.35 30.40 19.37
CA LYS A 269 34.33 30.15 20.44
C LYS A 269 33.66 30.48 21.79
N ASP A 270 33.17 29.48 22.49
CA ASP A 270 33.35 29.30 23.95
C ASP A 270 32.29 28.36 24.54
N SER A 271 32.73 27.72 25.63
CA SER A 271 31.96 26.98 26.62
C SER A 271 31.72 25.47 26.37
N SER A 272 32.48 24.72 27.17
CA SER A 272 32.34 23.31 27.47
C SER A 272 31.28 23.05 28.54
N THR A 273 30.95 21.75 28.69
CA THR A 273 30.36 21.04 29.84
C THR A 273 28.83 21.11 30.00
N ILE A 274 28.16 19.95 30.00
CA ILE A 274 27.23 19.48 31.05
C ILE A 274 26.87 17.99 30.85
N SER A 275 26.68 17.33 31.98
CA SER A 275 26.65 15.92 32.30
C SER A 275 25.35 15.17 32.01
N ASN A 276 25.52 13.85 31.80
CA ASN A 276 24.51 12.80 31.83
C ASN A 276 23.79 12.70 33.19
N THR A 277 22.45 12.72 33.19
CA THR A 277 21.58 11.86 34.03
C THR A 277 20.10 12.15 33.71
N ASP A 278 19.38 11.17 33.12
CA ASP A 278 17.93 10.90 33.32
C ASP A 278 17.36 10.02 32.20
N LYS A 279 17.79 8.76 32.12
CA LYS A 279 17.35 7.80 31.07
C LYS A 279 16.19 6.86 31.44
N ASP A 280 15.68 6.83 32.67
CA ASP A 280 14.90 5.64 33.10
C ASP A 280 13.40 5.82 33.41
N LYS A 281 12.69 6.86 32.92
CA LYS A 281 11.26 7.02 33.29
C LYS A 281 10.21 7.24 32.19
N LYS A 282 10.49 7.02 30.90
CA LYS A 282 9.52 7.34 29.82
C LYS A 282 9.19 6.19 28.83
N VAL A 283 9.13 4.94 29.28
CA VAL A 283 8.91 3.79 28.39
C VAL A 283 7.43 3.49 28.06
N ASN A 284 6.44 3.89 28.88
CA ASN A 284 5.07 3.35 28.73
C ASN A 284 4.00 4.23 28.05
N ARG A 285 4.35 5.14 27.12
CA ARG A 285 3.35 5.89 26.32
C ARG A 285 3.53 5.83 24.78
N LYS A 286 4.46 5.02 24.25
CA LYS A 286 5.00 5.22 22.88
C LYS A 286 4.34 4.47 21.72
N GLN A 287 3.42 3.52 21.90
CA GLN A 287 3.10 2.63 20.77
C GLN A 287 2.05 3.12 19.75
N LEU A 288 1.16 4.08 20.08
CA LEU A 288 0.23 4.65 19.07
C LEU A 288 0.73 5.97 18.44
N GLY A 289 1.49 6.78 19.18
CA GLY A 289 2.09 8.03 18.67
C GLY A 289 3.36 7.83 17.82
N ALA A 290 3.99 6.65 17.87
CA ALA A 290 5.23 6.39 17.11
C ALA A 290 5.01 6.37 15.59
N PHE A 291 3.87 5.92 15.09
CA PHE A 291 3.63 5.82 13.65
C PHE A 291 3.44 7.21 12.99
N GLY A 292 2.66 8.10 13.62
CA GLY A 292 2.47 9.48 13.18
C GLY A 292 3.74 10.31 13.29
N ASN A 293 4.48 10.18 14.40
CA ASN A 293 5.73 10.90 14.62
C ASN A 293 6.83 10.46 13.64
N ASN A 294 6.92 9.17 13.30
CA ASN A 294 7.87 8.70 12.30
C ASN A 294 7.51 9.19 10.88
N SER A 295 6.22 9.24 10.53
CA SER A 295 5.77 9.79 9.25
C SER A 295 6.02 11.30 9.15
N LEU A 296 5.76 12.06 10.22
CA LEU A 296 6.05 13.49 10.29
C LEU A 296 7.55 13.75 10.16
N MET A 297 8.37 12.98 10.88
CA MET A 297 9.83 13.04 10.79
C MET A 297 10.30 12.84 9.34
N MET A 298 9.80 11.81 8.67
CA MET A 298 10.19 11.51 7.29
C MET A 298 9.86 12.66 6.34
N LYS A 299 8.69 13.29 6.48
CA LYS A 299 8.29 14.42 5.62
C LYS A 299 9.06 15.69 5.92
N LEU A 300 9.35 15.98 7.18
CA LEU A 300 10.22 17.11 7.56
C LEU A 300 11.66 16.88 7.05
N LEU A 301 12.16 15.64 7.06
CA LEU A 301 13.44 15.27 6.45
C LEU A 301 13.43 15.44 4.93
N GLU A 302 12.34 15.08 4.25
CA GLU A 302 12.17 15.30 2.80
C GLU A 302 12.14 16.79 2.46
N LEU A 303 11.40 17.60 3.22
CA LEU A 303 11.40 19.05 3.06
C LEU A 303 12.81 19.63 3.27
N LYS A 304 13.49 19.25 4.36
CA LYS A 304 14.88 19.66 4.63
C LYS A 304 15.82 19.25 3.49
N ARG A 305 15.66 18.04 2.94
CA ARG A 305 16.42 17.55 1.79
C ARG A 305 16.16 18.38 0.53
N SER A 306 14.91 18.73 0.26
CA SER A 306 14.54 19.55 -0.92
C SER A 306 15.17 20.94 -0.85
N LEU A 307 15.11 21.60 0.31
CA LEU A 307 15.76 22.90 0.56
C LEU A 307 17.28 22.81 0.38
N TYR A 308 17.89 21.70 0.77
CA TYR A 308 19.33 21.49 0.62
C TYR A 308 19.75 21.22 -0.84
N GLN A 309 18.98 20.44 -1.60
CA GLN A 309 19.28 20.13 -3.01
C GLN A 309 19.17 21.37 -3.91
N ILE A 310 18.19 22.23 -3.65
CA ILE A 310 18.03 23.48 -4.40
C ILE A 310 19.21 24.42 -4.11
N HIS A 311 19.62 24.55 -2.85
CA HIS A 311 20.82 25.32 -2.49
C HIS A 311 22.10 24.73 -3.13
N LYS A 312 22.26 23.40 -3.22
CA LYS A 312 23.37 22.73 -3.95
C LYS A 312 23.46 23.21 -5.41
N SER A 313 22.33 23.42 -6.09
CA SER A 313 22.31 23.86 -7.50
C SER A 313 22.79 25.31 -7.69
N SER A 314 22.91 26.08 -6.61
CA SER A 314 23.37 27.47 -6.61
C SER A 314 24.83 27.68 -6.18
N LEU A 315 25.54 26.63 -5.76
CA LEU A 315 26.93 26.71 -5.25
C LEU A 315 27.99 26.52 -6.34
N ASN A 316 29.17 27.11 -6.16
CA ASN A 316 30.31 27.02 -7.09
C ASN A 316 31.02 25.64 -7.06
N SER A 317 31.76 25.32 -8.13
CA SER A 317 32.33 23.98 -8.41
C SER A 317 33.19 23.38 -7.29
N SER A 318 33.98 24.19 -6.56
CA SER A 318 34.88 23.69 -5.51
C SER A 318 34.16 23.24 -4.22
N GLU A 319 32.99 23.81 -3.92
CA GLU A 319 32.17 23.40 -2.77
C GLU A 319 31.33 22.17 -3.11
N ASN A 320 31.02 22.00 -4.39
CA ASN A 320 30.33 20.83 -4.94
C ASN A 320 31.19 19.55 -4.82
N ASP A 321 32.51 19.65 -5.06
CA ASP A 321 33.44 18.52 -4.97
C ASP A 321 33.60 17.98 -3.53
N ARG A 322 33.65 18.88 -2.53
CA ARG A 322 33.68 18.49 -1.11
C ARG A 322 32.36 17.88 -0.65
N PHE A 323 31.23 18.32 -1.22
CA PHE A 323 29.93 17.77 -0.90
C PHE A 323 29.66 16.41 -1.57
N GLU A 324 30.10 16.21 -2.82
CA GLU A 324 30.06 14.89 -3.48
C GLU A 324 30.81 13.83 -2.66
N GLN A 325 31.90 14.20 -1.98
CA GLN A 325 32.66 13.30 -1.11
C GLN A 325 31.88 12.87 0.17
N VAL A 326 30.98 13.74 0.67
CA VAL A 326 30.13 13.47 1.85
C VAL A 326 28.82 12.79 1.47
N PHE A 327 28.20 13.21 0.36
CA PHE A 327 26.99 12.62 -0.18
C PHE A 327 27.25 11.24 -0.80
N SER A 328 28.48 11.00 -1.29
CA SER A 328 28.87 9.66 -1.71
C SER A 328 28.80 8.68 -0.56
N THR A 329 28.83 9.04 0.72
CA THR A 329 28.75 8.02 1.79
C THR A 329 27.33 7.47 1.96
N THR A 330 26.30 8.31 1.82
CA THR A 330 24.89 7.90 1.87
C THR A 330 24.42 7.29 0.54
N LEU A 331 24.87 7.85 -0.59
CA LEU A 331 24.65 7.26 -1.91
C LEU A 331 25.54 6.02 -2.12
N MET A 332 26.68 5.86 -1.45
CA MET A 332 27.49 4.65 -1.48
C MET A 332 26.74 3.52 -0.80
N CYS A 333 25.95 3.74 0.26
CA CYS A 333 25.05 2.70 0.76
C CYS A 333 24.09 2.21 -0.33
N MET A 334 23.47 3.11 -1.12
CA MET A 334 22.59 2.75 -2.24
C MET A 334 23.32 2.19 -3.49
N LYS A 335 24.50 2.72 -3.84
CA LYS A 335 25.37 2.20 -4.92
C LYS A 335 26.03 0.88 -4.54
N SER A 336 26.27 0.64 -3.26
CA SER A 336 26.64 -0.69 -2.77
C SER A 336 25.44 -1.62 -2.90
N VAL A 337 24.24 -1.25 -2.44
CA VAL A 337 22.99 -2.01 -2.56
C VAL A 337 22.62 -2.48 -3.99
N LEU A 338 23.17 -1.86 -5.04
CA LEU A 338 23.00 -2.25 -6.45
C LEU A 338 24.18 -3.02 -7.07
N ARG A 339 25.22 -3.39 -6.30
CA ARG A 339 26.21 -4.36 -6.83
C ARG A 339 25.50 -5.69 -7.08
N LEU A 340 25.82 -6.33 -8.20
CA LEU A 340 25.21 -7.59 -8.64
C LEU A 340 25.14 -8.65 -7.52
N THR A 341 26.13 -8.64 -6.61
CA THR A 341 26.22 -9.51 -5.43
C THR A 341 25.00 -9.43 -4.50
N PHE A 342 24.35 -8.26 -4.37
CA PHE A 342 23.22 -8.07 -3.44
C PHE A 342 21.90 -8.60 -3.98
N LEU A 343 21.77 -8.70 -5.31
CA LEU A 343 20.57 -9.22 -5.96
C LEU A 343 20.51 -10.76 -5.88
N ILE A 344 21.66 -11.42 -5.70
CA ILE A 344 21.78 -12.89 -5.65
C ILE A 344 20.86 -13.50 -4.58
N GLY A 345 20.80 -12.90 -3.38
CA GLY A 345 19.93 -13.40 -2.31
C GLY A 345 18.45 -13.38 -2.70
N GLY A 346 17.99 -12.31 -3.36
CA GLY A 346 16.62 -12.21 -3.87
C GLY A 346 16.32 -13.15 -5.05
N ILE A 347 17.30 -13.38 -5.93
CA ILE A 347 17.20 -14.32 -7.05
C ILE A 347 17.05 -15.76 -6.55
N LEU A 348 17.89 -16.17 -5.59
CA LEU A 348 17.86 -17.52 -5.00
C LEU A 348 16.56 -17.75 -4.23
N TRP A 349 16.08 -16.74 -3.50
CA TRP A 349 14.78 -16.79 -2.83
C TRP A 349 13.62 -16.97 -3.81
N THR A 350 13.64 -16.24 -4.93
CA THR A 350 12.58 -16.37 -5.95
C THR A 350 12.61 -17.73 -6.62
N THR A 351 13.81 -18.26 -6.91
CA THR A 351 13.99 -19.63 -7.41
C THR A 351 13.42 -20.66 -6.42
N GLY A 352 13.71 -20.49 -5.13
CA GLY A 352 13.19 -21.35 -4.06
C GLY A 352 11.67 -21.34 -3.97
N ASN A 353 11.03 -20.18 -4.15
CA ASN A 353 9.57 -20.05 -4.18
C ASN A 353 8.92 -20.71 -5.41
N ILE A 354 9.58 -20.69 -6.56
CA ILE A 354 9.07 -21.42 -7.73
C ILE A 354 9.16 -22.93 -7.48
N LEU A 355 10.28 -23.38 -6.89
CA LEU A 355 10.50 -24.78 -6.57
C LEU A 355 9.50 -25.30 -5.52
N SER A 356 9.11 -24.46 -4.55
CA SER A 356 8.19 -24.84 -3.48
C SER A 356 6.82 -25.30 -3.99
N ILE A 357 6.34 -24.74 -5.11
CA ILE A 357 5.08 -25.16 -5.76
C ILE A 357 5.15 -26.64 -6.18
N PHE A 358 6.28 -27.08 -6.72
CA PHE A 358 6.49 -28.49 -7.11
C PHE A 358 6.65 -29.39 -5.89
N VAL A 359 7.37 -28.92 -4.87
CA VAL A 359 7.59 -29.66 -3.62
C VAL A 359 6.26 -29.90 -2.89
N ILE A 360 5.42 -28.86 -2.75
CA ILE A 360 4.10 -28.94 -2.11
C ILE A 360 3.17 -29.89 -2.88
N ARG A 361 3.21 -29.87 -4.22
CA ARG A 361 2.42 -30.80 -5.05
C ARG A 361 2.84 -32.26 -4.89
N ILE A 362 4.12 -32.54 -4.62
CA ILE A 362 4.63 -33.92 -4.51
C ILE A 362 4.50 -34.44 -3.07
N ASN A 363 4.84 -33.63 -2.07
CA ASN A 363 4.94 -34.07 -0.67
C ASN A 363 3.76 -33.62 0.19
N GLY A 364 2.91 -32.69 -0.27
CA GLY A 364 1.90 -32.00 0.54
C GLY A 364 2.49 -30.86 1.38
N LEU A 365 1.66 -29.88 1.76
CA LEU A 365 2.10 -28.64 2.39
C LEU A 365 2.85 -28.86 3.72
N GLY A 366 2.28 -29.66 4.64
CA GLY A 366 2.84 -29.87 5.97
C GLY A 366 4.22 -30.57 5.95
N MET A 367 4.33 -31.66 5.18
CA MET A 367 5.59 -32.39 5.04
C MET A 367 6.67 -31.55 4.35
N SER A 368 6.29 -30.76 3.34
CA SER A 368 7.20 -29.82 2.66
C SER A 368 7.75 -28.76 3.62
N MET A 369 6.90 -28.21 4.48
CA MET A 369 7.29 -27.22 5.48
C MET A 369 8.26 -27.78 6.52
N LEU A 370 8.05 -29.04 6.96
CA LEU A 370 8.93 -29.71 7.93
C LEU A 370 10.32 -30.01 7.35
N LEU A 371 10.39 -30.54 6.12
CA LEU A 371 11.66 -30.76 5.42
C LEU A 371 12.40 -29.44 5.16
N TRP A 372 11.66 -28.39 4.79
CA TRP A 372 12.19 -27.05 4.60
C TRP A 372 12.81 -26.47 5.88
N CYS A 373 12.07 -26.49 7.01
CA CYS A 373 12.58 -26.03 8.30
C CYS A 373 13.82 -26.80 8.76
N THR A 374 13.80 -28.12 8.62
CA THR A 374 14.94 -28.99 8.98
C THR A 374 16.18 -28.64 8.16
N THR A 375 16.01 -28.46 6.85
CA THR A 375 17.11 -28.11 5.95
C THR A 375 17.67 -26.72 6.26
N ASN A 376 16.82 -25.72 6.44
CA ASN A 376 17.24 -24.36 6.81
C ASN A 376 18.05 -24.35 8.10
N MET A 377 17.60 -25.10 9.12
CA MET A 377 18.27 -25.14 10.40
C MET A 377 19.63 -25.84 10.32
N LEU A 378 19.74 -26.95 9.59
CA LEU A 378 21.02 -27.66 9.39
C LEU A 378 22.02 -26.83 8.59
N VAL A 379 21.58 -26.17 7.51
CA VAL A 379 22.44 -25.32 6.69
C VAL A 379 22.83 -24.06 7.46
N GLY A 380 21.91 -23.45 8.20
CA GLY A 380 22.18 -22.30 9.08
C GLY A 380 23.14 -22.63 10.22
N TRP A 381 23.02 -23.82 10.80
CA TRP A 381 23.97 -24.31 11.79
C TRP A 381 25.35 -24.57 11.19
N ALA A 382 25.42 -25.29 10.06
CA ALA A 382 26.70 -25.66 9.43
C ALA A 382 27.47 -24.42 8.94
N SER A 383 26.75 -23.44 8.40
CA SER A 383 27.32 -22.15 7.98
C SER A 383 27.84 -21.31 9.13
N GLY A 384 27.10 -21.18 10.23
CA GLY A 384 27.56 -20.49 11.43
C GLY A 384 28.72 -21.19 12.13
N HIS A 385 28.70 -22.53 12.22
CA HIS A 385 29.72 -23.29 12.95
C HIS A 385 31.03 -23.47 12.17
N PHE A 386 30.94 -23.78 10.86
CA PHE A 386 32.13 -24.03 10.02
C PHE A 386 32.55 -22.83 9.17
N GLY A 387 31.80 -21.72 9.20
CA GLY A 387 32.07 -20.57 8.34
C GLY A 387 31.84 -20.86 6.86
N TRP A 388 30.87 -21.72 6.50
CA TRP A 388 30.58 -21.99 5.09
C TRP A 388 30.20 -20.71 4.35
N PHE A 389 30.46 -20.69 3.05
CA PHE A 389 30.20 -19.54 2.18
C PHE A 389 31.00 -18.28 2.55
N GLY A 390 32.11 -18.48 3.26
CA GLY A 390 33.01 -17.42 3.68
C GLY A 390 32.48 -16.59 4.84
N LEU A 391 31.56 -17.11 5.65
CA LEU A 391 31.15 -16.47 6.91
C LEU A 391 32.20 -16.66 7.99
N LEU A 392 32.23 -15.78 8.99
CA LEU A 392 33.12 -15.98 10.14
C LEU A 392 32.54 -17.08 11.04
N PRO A 393 33.32 -18.13 11.39
CA PRO A 393 32.83 -19.21 12.24
C PRO A 393 32.57 -18.72 13.67
N GLU A 394 31.41 -19.05 14.20
CA GLU A 394 31.01 -18.73 15.57
C GLU A 394 31.57 -19.74 16.57
N ASN A 395 32.15 -19.23 17.67
CA ASN A 395 32.65 -20.06 18.76
C ASN A 395 31.47 -20.56 19.62
N VAL A 396 31.33 -21.87 19.70
CA VAL A 396 30.27 -22.51 20.49
C VAL A 396 30.78 -22.82 21.89
N GLU A 397 30.20 -22.18 22.91
CA GLU A 397 30.60 -22.34 24.32
C GLU A 397 30.46 -23.78 24.84
N LYS A 398 29.45 -24.53 24.35
CA LYS A 398 29.15 -25.91 24.77
C LYS A 398 29.06 -26.85 23.56
N PRO A 399 30.19 -27.36 23.03
CA PRO A 399 30.22 -28.11 21.77
C PRO A 399 29.47 -29.45 21.83
N ILE A 400 29.47 -30.13 22.99
CA ILE A 400 28.79 -31.42 23.18
C ILE A 400 27.26 -31.24 23.06
N LEU A 401 26.70 -30.22 23.73
CA LEU A 401 25.27 -29.93 23.69
C LEU A 401 24.82 -29.53 22.28
N ASN A 402 25.66 -28.78 21.57
CA ASN A 402 25.44 -28.39 20.19
C ASN A 402 25.37 -29.62 19.24
N CYS A 403 26.34 -30.54 19.37
CA CYS A 403 26.36 -31.77 18.59
C CYS A 403 25.12 -32.65 18.83
N ILE A 404 24.70 -32.78 20.11
CA ILE A 404 23.46 -33.50 20.47
C ILE A 404 22.24 -32.88 19.78
N GLY A 405 22.12 -31.54 19.76
CA GLY A 405 21.02 -30.85 19.09
C GLY A 405 20.94 -31.12 17.58
N VAL A 406 22.09 -31.14 16.89
CA VAL A 406 22.15 -31.49 15.46
C VAL A 406 21.76 -32.94 15.22
N ILE A 407 22.23 -33.88 16.05
CA ILE A 407 21.88 -35.30 15.94
C ILE A 407 20.37 -35.50 16.10
N ILE A 408 19.75 -34.86 17.11
CA ILE A 408 18.30 -34.93 17.34
C ILE A 408 17.54 -34.37 16.13
N THR A 409 18.03 -33.27 15.54
CA THR A 409 17.42 -32.66 14.35
C THR A 409 17.49 -33.58 13.14
N CYS A 410 18.65 -34.19 12.88
CA CYS A 410 18.81 -35.15 11.79
C CYS A 410 17.87 -36.35 11.98
N LEU A 411 17.75 -36.87 13.21
CA LEU A 411 16.81 -37.95 13.54
C LEU A 411 15.35 -37.52 13.33
N SER A 412 14.98 -36.29 13.70
CA SER A 412 13.65 -35.73 13.44
C SER A 412 13.36 -35.59 11.95
N GLY A 413 14.33 -35.10 11.17
CA GLY A 413 14.22 -35.00 9.71
C GLY A 413 14.01 -36.35 9.05
N MET A 414 14.74 -37.38 9.50
CA MET A 414 14.58 -38.76 9.04
C MET A 414 13.22 -39.34 9.42
N ALA A 415 12.70 -39.02 10.60
CA ALA A 415 11.36 -39.45 11.03
C ALA A 415 10.26 -38.85 10.13
N PHE A 416 10.40 -37.58 9.72
CA PHE A 416 9.45 -36.95 8.79
C PHE A 416 9.39 -37.69 7.45
N LEU A 417 10.52 -38.18 6.93
CA LEU A 417 10.56 -38.98 5.69
C LEU A 417 9.76 -40.28 5.77
N GLY A 418 9.35 -40.73 6.96
CA GLY A 418 8.46 -41.87 7.17
C GLY A 418 6.98 -41.53 7.06
N ILE A 419 6.59 -40.26 7.29
CA ILE A 419 5.18 -39.82 7.36
C ILE A 419 4.53 -39.91 5.99
N ARG A 420 3.42 -40.66 5.89
CA ARG A 420 2.59 -40.72 4.68
C ARG A 420 1.68 -39.50 4.67
N THR A 421 1.81 -38.65 3.66
CA THR A 421 0.85 -37.57 3.45
C THR A 421 -0.44 -38.14 2.83
N ILE A 422 -1.56 -37.89 3.50
CA ILE A 422 -2.90 -38.19 2.97
C ILE A 422 -3.10 -37.35 1.70
N LYS A 423 -3.62 -37.95 0.63
CA LYS A 423 -3.89 -37.22 -0.60
C LYS A 423 -5.02 -36.22 -0.35
N GLN A 424 -4.91 -35.02 -0.93
CA GLN A 424 -5.95 -33.99 -0.86
C GLN A 424 -7.30 -34.47 -1.41
N GLU A 425 -7.27 -35.48 -2.29
CA GLU A 425 -8.44 -36.21 -2.83
C GLU A 425 -9.20 -37.02 -1.76
N GLU A 426 -8.52 -37.66 -0.79
CA GLU A 426 -9.17 -38.40 0.30
C GLU A 426 -9.86 -37.47 1.30
N ILE A 427 -9.30 -36.27 1.54
CA ILE A 427 -9.90 -35.28 2.43
C ILE A 427 -11.21 -34.73 1.84
N ILE A 428 -11.24 -34.48 0.52
CA ILE A 428 -12.44 -33.98 -0.16
C ILE A 428 -13.53 -35.06 -0.17
N GLN A 429 -13.18 -36.33 -0.40
CA GLN A 429 -14.14 -37.44 -0.31
C GLN A 429 -14.71 -37.62 1.10
N ASN A 430 -13.87 -37.53 2.13
CA ASN A 430 -14.33 -37.64 3.53
C ASN A 430 -15.22 -36.45 3.94
N LEU A 431 -14.96 -35.25 3.40
CA LEU A 431 -15.80 -34.07 3.62
C LEU A 431 -17.14 -34.12 2.87
N GLU A 432 -17.18 -34.78 1.70
CA GLU A 432 -18.42 -35.03 0.95
C GLU A 432 -19.29 -36.13 1.61
N GLU A 433 -18.68 -37.14 2.24
CA GLU A 433 -19.42 -38.16 3.02
C GLU A 433 -20.05 -37.60 4.30
N GLU A 434 -19.45 -36.58 4.94
CA GLU A 434 -20.02 -35.93 6.13
C GLU A 434 -21.20 -34.98 5.85
N GLN A 435 -21.46 -34.60 4.58
CA GLN A 435 -22.45 -33.57 4.21
C GLN A 435 -23.79 -34.11 3.67
N GLN A 436 -24.22 -35.33 4.01
CA GLN A 436 -25.60 -35.74 3.69
C GLN A 436 -26.64 -34.99 4.57
N PRO A 437 -27.66 -34.33 3.98
CA PRO A 437 -28.55 -33.43 4.71
C PRO A 437 -29.64 -34.15 5.51
N ILE A 438 -29.72 -33.83 6.81
CA ILE A 438 -30.84 -34.15 7.70
C ILE A 438 -32.00 -33.22 7.35
N LEU A 439 -32.94 -33.66 6.50
CA LEU A 439 -34.31 -33.13 6.41
C LEU A 439 -35.18 -33.97 5.46
N GLN A 440 -35.81 -35.03 5.98
CA GLN A 440 -37.11 -35.46 5.49
C GLN A 440 -37.99 -35.89 6.67
N SER A 441 -39.01 -35.08 6.93
CA SER A 441 -40.19 -35.41 7.72
C SER A 441 -40.95 -36.59 7.08
N SER A 442 -41.24 -37.61 7.88
CA SER A 442 -42.15 -38.74 7.57
C SER A 442 -43.64 -38.30 7.62
N PRO A 443 -44.67 -39.12 7.25
CA PRO A 443 -44.68 -40.55 6.88
C PRO A 443 -45.53 -40.94 5.63
N ILE A 444 -45.42 -42.20 5.15
CA ILE A 444 -46.51 -43.17 4.86
C ILE A 444 -45.94 -44.39 4.08
N VAL A 445 -46.00 -45.55 4.76
CA VAL A 445 -46.30 -46.94 4.32
C VAL A 445 -46.12 -47.31 2.83
N THR A 446 -45.28 -48.31 2.49
CA THR A 446 -45.65 -49.75 2.24
C THR A 446 -44.49 -50.54 1.57
N THR A 447 -44.21 -51.75 2.10
CA THR A 447 -43.70 -53.01 1.47
C THR A 447 -42.29 -53.20 0.88
N CYS A 448 -41.60 -54.17 1.52
CA CYS A 448 -40.97 -55.40 0.99
C CYS A 448 -39.54 -55.46 0.38
N ASN A 449 -38.70 -56.18 1.13
CA ASN A 449 -37.81 -57.31 0.78
C ASN A 449 -36.47 -57.14 0.05
N ASP A 450 -35.46 -57.73 0.70
CA ASP A 450 -34.30 -58.50 0.23
C ASP A 450 -33.27 -57.88 -0.73
N ALA A 451 -32.04 -57.68 -0.23
CA ALA A 451 -30.82 -58.28 -0.80
C ALA A 451 -29.57 -57.92 0.04
N THR A 452 -28.68 -58.92 0.14
CA THR A 452 -27.44 -59.05 0.91
C THR A 452 -26.29 -58.08 0.56
N PRO A 453 -25.30 -57.86 1.45
CA PRO A 453 -24.12 -57.05 1.16
C PRO A 453 -23.13 -57.82 0.27
N ILE A 454 -22.69 -57.19 -0.83
CA ILE A 454 -21.63 -57.70 -1.71
C ILE A 454 -20.33 -56.98 -1.35
N ASP A 455 -19.33 -57.76 -0.94
CA ASP A 455 -17.96 -57.35 -0.66
C ASP A 455 -17.33 -56.60 -1.85
N THR A 456 -16.83 -55.38 -1.62
CA THR A 456 -15.92 -54.70 -2.55
C THR A 456 -14.46 -54.99 -2.19
N PRO A 457 -13.63 -55.43 -3.15
CA PRO A 457 -12.27 -55.90 -2.87
C PRO A 457 -11.29 -54.73 -2.73
N THR A 458 -10.53 -54.74 -1.63
CA THR A 458 -9.33 -53.89 -1.43
C THR A 458 -8.29 -54.18 -2.51
N ILE A 459 -8.08 -53.24 -3.44
CA ILE A 459 -7.00 -53.29 -4.43
C ILE A 459 -5.74 -52.66 -3.82
N THR A 460 -4.77 -53.49 -3.48
CA THR A 460 -3.39 -53.12 -3.14
C THR A 460 -2.64 -52.63 -4.40
N ILE A 461 -2.54 -51.31 -4.56
CA ILE A 461 -1.75 -50.67 -5.64
C ILE A 461 -0.26 -50.64 -5.24
N SER A 462 0.60 -51.04 -6.18
CA SER A 462 2.03 -51.35 -6.02
C SER A 462 2.90 -50.20 -5.49
N SER A 463 3.78 -50.53 -4.53
CA SER A 463 4.60 -49.62 -3.72
C SER A 463 5.78 -48.94 -4.43
N SER A 464 6.22 -49.40 -5.61
CA SER A 464 7.50 -48.95 -6.19
C SER A 464 7.45 -47.59 -6.91
N THR A 465 6.31 -47.22 -7.48
CA THR A 465 6.14 -45.93 -8.19
C THR A 465 6.00 -44.73 -7.24
N ASN A 466 5.59 -44.97 -5.99
CA ASN A 466 5.49 -43.96 -4.94
C ASN A 466 6.84 -43.62 -4.30
N LEU A 467 7.80 -44.57 -4.28
CA LEU A 467 9.11 -44.36 -3.67
C LEU A 467 9.97 -43.38 -4.49
N TYR A 468 10.03 -43.54 -5.81
CA TYR A 468 10.81 -42.66 -6.69
C TYR A 468 10.30 -41.20 -6.68
N LYS A 469 8.98 -41.01 -6.74
CA LYS A 469 8.34 -39.69 -6.62
C LYS A 469 8.64 -39.04 -5.26
N ARG A 470 8.64 -39.83 -4.19
CA ARG A 470 8.96 -39.37 -2.83
C ARG A 470 10.43 -38.95 -2.71
N ILE A 471 11.36 -39.74 -3.26
CA ILE A 471 12.79 -39.41 -3.27
C ILE A 471 13.02 -38.08 -4.00
N ILE A 472 12.42 -37.90 -5.19
CA ILE A 472 12.50 -36.63 -5.93
C ILE A 472 11.91 -35.48 -5.12
N GLY A 473 10.72 -35.65 -4.54
CA GLY A 473 10.09 -34.62 -3.72
C GLY A 473 10.95 -34.22 -2.53
N CYS A 474 11.64 -35.17 -1.88
CA CYS A 474 12.53 -34.90 -0.76
C CYS A 474 13.80 -34.16 -1.21
N ILE A 475 14.40 -34.58 -2.33
CA ILE A 475 15.56 -33.88 -2.91
C ILE A 475 15.20 -32.44 -3.27
N LEU A 476 14.06 -32.21 -3.92
CA LEU A 476 13.59 -30.87 -4.27
C LEU A 476 13.29 -30.02 -3.02
N ALA A 477 12.76 -30.62 -1.95
CA ALA A 477 12.52 -29.92 -0.68
C ALA A 477 13.82 -29.45 -0.02
N ILE A 478 14.85 -30.31 -0.04
CA ILE A 478 16.19 -29.98 0.47
C ILE A 478 16.81 -28.86 -0.37
N ILE A 479 16.75 -28.95 -1.70
CA ILE A 479 17.25 -27.89 -2.59
C ILE A 479 16.51 -26.57 -2.33
N ALA A 480 15.19 -26.60 -2.18
CA ALA A 480 14.40 -25.41 -1.87
C ALA A 480 14.83 -24.79 -0.54
N GLY A 481 14.98 -25.59 0.53
CA GLY A 481 15.49 -25.12 1.83
C GLY A 481 16.85 -24.44 1.71
N ILE A 482 17.81 -25.09 1.04
CA ILE A 482 19.12 -24.49 0.78
C ILE A 482 18.98 -23.12 0.11
N LEU A 483 18.19 -23.01 -0.97
CA LEU A 483 17.96 -21.74 -1.69
C LEU A 483 17.34 -20.64 -0.81
N PHE A 484 16.43 -21.00 0.10
CA PHE A 484 15.84 -20.05 1.05
C PHE A 484 16.85 -19.57 2.09
N TYR A 485 17.78 -20.41 2.54
CA TYR A 485 18.83 -20.00 3.46
C TYR A 485 19.79 -18.97 2.83
N PHE A 486 20.09 -19.11 1.54
CA PHE A 486 20.98 -18.20 0.80
C PHE A 486 20.51 -16.73 0.74
N ILE A 487 19.26 -16.41 1.12
CA ILE A 487 18.78 -15.04 1.14
C ILE A 487 19.60 -14.13 2.07
N PHE A 488 20.11 -14.67 3.19
CA PHE A 488 20.80 -13.89 4.22
C PHE A 488 22.33 -13.91 4.08
N ILE A 489 22.90 -14.89 3.38
CA ILE A 489 24.36 -15.05 3.27
C ILE A 489 25.06 -13.81 2.69
N PRO A 490 24.58 -13.18 1.60
CA PRO A 490 25.27 -11.99 1.06
C PRO A 490 25.32 -10.82 2.06
N SER A 491 24.26 -10.60 2.85
CA SER A 491 24.24 -9.56 3.88
C SER A 491 25.19 -9.87 5.03
N THR A 492 25.20 -11.12 5.51
CA THR A 492 26.07 -11.53 6.63
C THR A 492 27.54 -11.54 6.22
N TYR A 493 27.85 -12.06 5.04
CA TYR A 493 29.22 -12.08 4.49
C TYR A 493 29.86 -10.69 4.46
N ILE A 494 29.08 -9.67 4.11
CA ILE A 494 29.55 -8.29 4.01
C ILE A 494 29.75 -7.67 5.39
N GLN A 495 28.86 -7.98 6.33
CA GLN A 495 28.99 -7.55 7.73
C GLN A 495 30.25 -8.15 8.37
N ASP A 496 30.59 -9.38 8.00
CA ASP A 496 31.74 -10.14 8.50
C ASP A 496 33.07 -9.72 7.86
N HIS A 497 33.06 -9.03 6.71
CA HIS A 497 34.27 -8.62 5.97
C HIS A 497 34.46 -7.09 5.90
N PRO A 498 34.57 -6.38 7.05
CA PRO A 498 34.71 -4.92 7.08
C PRO A 498 35.99 -4.42 6.40
N ASN A 499 37.02 -5.28 6.28
CA ASN A 499 38.28 -4.95 5.60
C ASN A 499 38.09 -4.77 4.08
N ILE A 500 37.16 -5.53 3.47
CA ILE A 500 36.83 -5.47 2.04
C ILE A 500 35.70 -4.46 1.81
N TYR A 501 34.77 -4.34 2.76
CA TYR A 501 33.57 -3.50 2.67
C TYR A 501 33.56 -2.42 3.76
N GLN A 502 34.54 -1.52 3.71
CA GLN A 502 34.77 -0.48 4.73
C GLN A 502 33.58 0.49 4.92
N THR A 503 32.75 0.67 3.88
CA THR A 503 31.58 1.57 3.90
C THR A 503 30.26 0.84 4.14
N ALA A 504 30.28 -0.47 4.37
CA ALA A 504 29.06 -1.26 4.50
C ALA A 504 28.43 -1.16 5.90
N SER A 505 27.10 -1.16 5.94
CA SER A 505 26.33 -1.06 7.18
C SER A 505 26.41 -2.34 8.02
N LYS A 506 26.62 -2.22 9.33
CA LYS A 506 26.46 -3.36 10.26
C LYS A 506 25.00 -3.68 10.59
N ASN A 507 24.07 -2.77 10.30
CA ASN A 507 22.63 -3.00 10.50
C ASN A 507 22.04 -3.80 9.33
N GLY A 508 21.45 -4.96 9.62
CA GLY A 508 20.81 -5.85 8.64
C GLY A 508 19.64 -5.21 7.90
N LEU A 509 18.91 -4.29 8.53
CA LEU A 509 17.76 -3.61 7.91
C LEU A 509 18.12 -2.79 6.66
N HIS A 510 19.37 -2.32 6.57
CA HIS A 510 19.81 -1.50 5.42
C HIS A 510 19.94 -2.33 4.13
N TYR A 511 19.92 -3.66 4.21
CA TYR A 511 20.05 -4.57 3.05
C TYR A 511 18.69 -5.05 2.51
N VAL A 512 17.59 -4.78 3.23
CA VAL A 512 16.24 -5.25 2.88
C VAL A 512 15.82 -4.77 1.49
N PHE A 513 16.06 -3.50 1.17
CA PHE A 513 15.72 -2.94 -0.14
C PHE A 513 16.45 -3.65 -1.30
N ALA A 514 17.73 -3.96 -1.12
CA ALA A 514 18.54 -4.68 -2.11
C ALA A 514 17.96 -6.07 -2.40
N MET A 515 17.63 -6.77 -1.33
CA MET A 515 17.05 -8.11 -1.34
C MET A 515 15.71 -8.14 -2.08
N TYR A 516 14.77 -7.24 -1.74
CA TYR A 516 13.47 -7.16 -2.41
C TYR A 516 13.58 -6.68 -3.87
N SER A 517 14.57 -5.85 -4.20
CA SER A 517 14.87 -5.49 -5.59
C SER A 517 15.29 -6.72 -6.40
N GLY A 518 16.14 -7.58 -5.83
CA GLY A 518 16.50 -8.87 -6.43
C GLY A 518 15.29 -9.74 -6.70
N ILE A 519 14.39 -9.88 -5.72
CA ILE A 519 13.13 -10.64 -5.84
C ILE A 519 12.27 -10.11 -7.00
N PHE A 520 12.11 -8.79 -7.07
CA PHE A 520 11.31 -8.14 -8.10
C PHE A 520 11.84 -8.44 -9.51
N PHE A 521 13.14 -8.23 -9.74
CA PHE A 521 13.74 -8.45 -11.06
C PHE A 521 13.74 -9.92 -11.47
N SER A 522 14.05 -10.86 -10.56
CA SER A 522 13.96 -12.29 -10.91
C SER A 522 12.52 -12.74 -11.17
N SER A 523 11.55 -12.23 -10.40
CA SER A 523 10.13 -12.55 -10.62
C SER A 523 9.66 -12.07 -11.99
N MET A 524 10.05 -10.85 -12.38
CA MET A 524 9.77 -10.30 -13.71
C MET A 524 10.41 -11.15 -14.81
N PHE A 525 11.65 -11.60 -14.61
CA PHE A 525 12.34 -12.46 -15.57
C PHE A 525 11.65 -13.82 -15.76
N TYR A 526 11.28 -14.50 -14.66
CA TYR A 526 10.54 -15.76 -14.73
C TYR A 526 9.18 -15.59 -15.39
N TYR A 527 8.48 -14.50 -15.09
CA TYR A 527 7.21 -14.19 -15.71
C TYR A 527 7.34 -13.91 -17.21
N LEU A 528 8.41 -13.23 -17.63
CA LEU A 528 8.71 -13.01 -19.05
C LEU A 528 8.94 -14.33 -19.79
N ILE A 529 9.70 -15.27 -19.22
CA ILE A 529 9.88 -16.61 -19.78
C ILE A 529 8.53 -17.31 -19.94
N TYR A 530 7.68 -17.25 -18.91
CA TYR A 530 6.34 -17.82 -18.96
C TYR A 530 5.48 -17.20 -20.08
N ILE A 531 5.49 -15.87 -20.22
CA ILE A 531 4.78 -15.17 -21.29
C ILE A 531 5.29 -15.61 -22.66
N VAL A 532 6.60 -15.69 -22.87
CA VAL A 532 7.18 -16.12 -24.15
C VAL A 532 6.74 -17.55 -24.48
N CYS A 533 6.84 -18.49 -23.53
CA CYS A 533 6.37 -19.86 -23.72
C CYS A 533 4.88 -19.92 -24.06
N LYS A 534 4.03 -19.15 -23.36
CA LYS A 534 2.59 -19.07 -23.64
C LYS A 534 2.30 -18.38 -24.98
N GLY A 535 3.06 -17.37 -25.34
CA GLY A 535 2.96 -16.64 -26.60
C GLY A 535 3.28 -17.53 -27.79
N ILE A 536 4.35 -18.35 -27.71
CA ILE A 536 4.68 -19.34 -28.75
C ILE A 536 3.56 -20.36 -28.90
N ALA A 537 3.01 -20.87 -27.79
CA ALA A 537 1.89 -21.80 -27.83
C ALA A 537 0.63 -21.17 -28.48
N GLN A 538 0.32 -19.91 -28.13
CA GLN A 538 -0.82 -19.18 -28.68
C GLN A 538 -0.62 -18.82 -30.17
N ALA A 539 0.60 -18.48 -30.58
CA ALA A 539 0.93 -18.26 -31.98
C ALA A 539 0.75 -19.54 -32.80
N GLY A 540 1.19 -20.69 -32.27
CA GLY A 540 0.93 -22.00 -32.88
C GLY A 540 -0.57 -22.29 -33.03
N PHE A 541 -1.38 -21.92 -32.03
CA PHE A 541 -2.84 -22.02 -32.09
C PHE A 541 -3.45 -21.12 -33.19
N LEU A 542 -2.98 -19.87 -33.31
CA LEU A 542 -3.46 -18.95 -34.34
C LEU A 542 -3.08 -19.42 -35.75
N VAL A 543 -1.84 -19.90 -35.94
CA VAL A 543 -1.39 -20.47 -37.23
C VAL A 543 -2.24 -21.70 -37.58
N ALA A 544 -2.49 -22.59 -36.62
CA ALA A 544 -3.35 -23.74 -36.83
C ALA A 544 -4.79 -23.34 -37.20
N ASN A 545 -5.35 -22.28 -36.61
CA ASN A 545 -6.66 -21.73 -36.99
C ASN A 545 -6.70 -21.03 -38.36
N SER A 546 -5.54 -20.56 -38.85
CA SER A 546 -5.43 -19.94 -40.17
C SER A 546 -5.34 -20.97 -41.30
N ILE A 547 -4.69 -22.12 -41.03
CA ILE A 547 -4.53 -23.21 -42.00
C ILE A 547 -5.71 -24.18 -41.92
N LEU A 548 -6.11 -24.57 -40.71
CA LEU A 548 -7.30 -25.36 -40.46
C LEU A 548 -8.39 -24.45 -39.92
N SER A 549 -9.57 -24.47 -40.53
CA SER A 549 -10.72 -23.73 -40.02
C SER A 549 -10.97 -24.00 -38.52
N GLN A 550 -11.51 -23.03 -37.79
CA GLN A 550 -11.76 -23.12 -36.34
C GLN A 550 -12.51 -24.39 -35.92
N THR A 551 -13.45 -24.87 -36.75
CA THR A 551 -14.21 -26.10 -36.51
C THR A 551 -13.34 -27.37 -36.43
N ILE A 552 -12.12 -27.35 -37.00
CA ILE A 552 -11.19 -28.49 -37.04
C ILE A 552 -10.06 -28.32 -36.02
N SER A 553 -9.48 -27.12 -35.98
CA SER A 553 -8.33 -26.79 -35.12
C SER A 553 -8.69 -26.80 -33.63
N PHE A 554 -9.85 -26.26 -33.23
CA PHE A 554 -10.25 -26.22 -31.83
C PHE A 554 -10.42 -27.62 -31.21
N PRO A 555 -11.18 -28.57 -31.81
CA PRO A 555 -11.25 -29.93 -31.30
C PRO A 555 -9.87 -30.62 -31.21
N LEU A 556 -9.03 -30.47 -32.24
CA LEU A 556 -7.73 -31.15 -32.30
C LEU A 556 -6.77 -30.64 -31.20
N ILE A 557 -6.71 -29.31 -31.00
CA ILE A 557 -5.78 -28.67 -30.07
C ILE A 557 -6.29 -28.73 -28.62
N THR A 558 -7.60 -28.91 -28.38
CA THR A 558 -8.12 -29.12 -27.03
C THR A 558 -8.03 -30.57 -26.58
N ILE A 559 -8.19 -31.54 -27.50
CA ILE A 559 -8.06 -32.97 -27.20
C ILE A 559 -6.60 -33.33 -26.90
N GLY A 560 -5.65 -32.92 -27.74
CA GLY A 560 -4.25 -33.36 -27.64
C GLY A 560 -3.59 -33.10 -26.27
N PRO A 561 -3.40 -31.83 -25.85
CA PRO A 561 -2.81 -31.48 -24.56
C PRO A 561 -3.59 -32.03 -23.37
N GLY A 562 -4.93 -32.05 -23.43
CA GLY A 562 -5.76 -32.60 -22.36
C GLY A 562 -5.57 -34.12 -22.18
N THR A 563 -5.48 -34.85 -23.29
CA THR A 563 -5.24 -36.30 -23.27
C THR A 563 -3.82 -36.62 -22.78
N ILE A 564 -2.82 -35.87 -23.27
CA ILE A 564 -1.42 -36.01 -22.84
C ILE A 564 -1.28 -35.66 -21.36
N ALA A 565 -1.95 -34.59 -20.88
CA ALA A 565 -1.93 -34.18 -19.49
C ALA A 565 -2.44 -35.28 -18.55
N ILE A 566 -3.56 -35.94 -18.88
CA ILE A 566 -4.14 -37.03 -18.08
C ILE A 566 -3.12 -38.17 -17.87
N PHE A 567 -2.39 -38.57 -18.92
CA PHE A 567 -1.36 -39.62 -18.83
C PHE A 567 -0.06 -39.13 -18.19
N TYR A 568 0.32 -37.86 -18.40
CA TYR A 568 1.54 -37.26 -17.85
C TYR A 568 1.45 -37.04 -16.34
N PHE A 569 0.34 -36.46 -15.86
CA PHE A 569 0.13 -36.20 -14.44
C PHE A 569 -0.26 -37.45 -13.65
N LYS A 570 -0.64 -38.53 -14.35
CA LYS A 570 -1.08 -39.81 -13.76
C LYS A 570 -2.20 -39.59 -12.73
N GLU A 571 -3.13 -38.69 -13.03
CA GLU A 571 -4.22 -38.33 -12.11
C GLU A 571 -5.25 -39.46 -11.96
N ILE A 572 -5.39 -40.31 -12.98
CA ILE A 572 -6.41 -41.35 -13.01
C ILE A 572 -5.78 -42.75 -12.94
N PHE A 573 -6.30 -43.59 -12.05
CA PHE A 573 -5.84 -44.96 -11.79
C PHE A 573 -6.97 -45.99 -11.92
N GLY A 574 -6.62 -47.23 -12.26
CA GLY A 574 -7.54 -48.37 -12.34
C GLY A 574 -7.94 -48.76 -13.77
N ARG A 575 -8.00 -50.08 -14.05
CA ARG A 575 -8.27 -50.61 -15.40
C ARG A 575 -9.59 -50.12 -15.99
N ARG A 576 -10.64 -50.03 -15.17
CA ARG A 576 -11.96 -49.51 -15.57
C ARG A 576 -11.91 -48.03 -15.96
N ASN A 577 -11.20 -47.21 -15.19
CA ASN A 577 -11.07 -45.78 -15.44
C ASN A 577 -10.20 -45.50 -16.67
N TYR A 578 -9.11 -46.26 -16.85
CA TYR A 578 -8.34 -46.22 -18.08
C TYR A 578 -9.17 -46.64 -19.29
N LEU A 579 -9.99 -47.69 -19.17
CA LEU A 579 -10.90 -48.11 -20.23
C LEU A 579 -11.90 -47.00 -20.58
N ILE A 580 -12.48 -46.33 -19.58
CA ILE A 580 -13.41 -45.20 -19.77
C ILE A 580 -12.71 -44.01 -20.44
N ILE A 581 -11.49 -43.65 -20.03
CA ILE A 581 -10.72 -42.57 -20.67
C ILE A 581 -10.36 -42.93 -22.10
N ILE A 582 -9.91 -44.16 -22.35
CA ILE A 582 -9.56 -44.64 -23.68
C ILE A 582 -10.80 -44.60 -24.58
N ILE A 583 -11.94 -45.12 -24.11
CA ILE A 583 -13.21 -45.07 -24.84
C ILE A 583 -13.64 -43.62 -25.07
N GLY A 584 -13.61 -42.76 -24.05
CA GLY A 584 -13.98 -41.34 -24.16
C GLY A 584 -13.05 -40.56 -25.10
N THR A 585 -11.75 -40.86 -25.11
CA THR A 585 -10.77 -40.27 -26.03
C THR A 585 -11.02 -40.75 -27.45
N LEU A 586 -11.27 -42.05 -27.65
CA LEU A 586 -11.62 -42.60 -28.96
C LEU A 586 -12.93 -42.00 -29.49
N LEU A 587 -13.96 -41.87 -28.67
CA LEU A 587 -15.21 -41.20 -29.04
C LEU A 587 -14.99 -39.74 -29.43
N ARG A 588 -14.10 -39.01 -28.72
CA ARG A 588 -13.72 -37.64 -29.06
C ARG A 588 -12.90 -37.56 -30.34
N ILE A 589 -11.99 -38.50 -30.61
CA ILE A 589 -11.24 -38.59 -31.87
C ILE A 589 -12.20 -38.89 -33.02
N ILE A 590 -13.13 -39.84 -32.86
CA ILE A 590 -14.18 -40.15 -33.84
C ILE A 590 -15.03 -38.92 -34.09
N SER A 591 -15.46 -38.21 -33.04
CA SER A 591 -16.20 -36.95 -33.16
C SER A 591 -15.40 -35.89 -33.94
N ALA A 592 -14.10 -35.71 -33.64
CA ALA A 592 -13.25 -34.78 -34.38
C ALA A 592 -13.10 -35.18 -35.86
N ILE A 593 -12.93 -36.47 -36.16
CA ILE A 593 -12.87 -37.00 -37.53
C ILE A 593 -14.19 -36.75 -38.27
N LEU A 594 -15.34 -37.01 -37.63
CA LEU A 594 -16.65 -36.75 -38.21
C LEU A 594 -16.87 -35.26 -38.48
N ILE A 595 -16.43 -34.38 -37.59
CA ILE A 595 -16.48 -32.92 -37.79
C ILE A 595 -15.57 -32.50 -38.95
N ILE A 596 -14.37 -33.09 -39.08
CA ILE A 596 -13.47 -32.85 -40.22
C ILE A 596 -14.10 -33.30 -41.54
N LEU A 597 -14.65 -34.52 -41.58
CA LEU A 597 -15.28 -35.11 -42.77
C LEU A 597 -16.61 -34.42 -43.13
N SER A 598 -17.26 -33.76 -42.18
CA SER A 598 -18.50 -32.99 -42.42
C SER A 598 -18.28 -31.73 -43.26
N LYS A 599 -17.02 -31.28 -43.42
CA LYS A 599 -16.72 -30.11 -44.25
C LYS A 599 -16.61 -30.49 -45.72
N PRO A 600 -17.19 -29.67 -46.62
CA PRO A 600 -16.98 -29.87 -48.05
C PRO A 600 -15.50 -29.72 -48.37
N ILE A 601 -14.96 -30.65 -49.16
CA ILE A 601 -13.59 -30.60 -49.66
C ILE A 601 -13.45 -29.29 -50.47
N PRO A 602 -12.50 -28.40 -50.14
CA PRO A 602 -12.29 -27.20 -50.94
C PRO A 602 -11.89 -27.63 -52.36
N ARG A 603 -12.63 -27.14 -53.36
CA ARG A 603 -12.29 -27.29 -54.78
C ARG A 603 -11.07 -26.43 -55.13
#